data_AF-A0A956QJ52-F1
#
_entry.id   AF-A0A956QJ52-F1
#
_cell.length_a   1.000
_cell.length_b   1.000
_cell.length_c   1.000
_cell.angle_alpha   90.00
_cell.angle_beta   90.00
_cell.angle_gamma   90.00
#
_symmetry.space_group_name_H-M   'P 1'
#
loop_
_entity.id
_entity.type
_entity.pdbx_description
1 polymer ?
#
loop_
_entity_poly.entity_id
_entity_poly.type
_entity_poly.pdbx_seq_one_letter_code
_entity_poly.pdbx_strand_id
1 'polypeptide(L)' 'MAIYLDYAATSPLRPEVKQLVHSLMERGLGNPSSLHRQGRAARMVLEQAREDCAAALGAQVEEIVFT' A
#
# COMPACT_ATOMS: atom_id res chain seq x y z
N MET A 1 -29.02 13.59 -5.44
CA MET A 1 -27.74 13.55 -4.71
C MET A 1 -27.85 12.46 -3.66
N ALA A 2 -27.04 11.41 -3.75
CA ALA A 2 -27.06 10.35 -2.74
C ALA A 2 -26.14 10.76 -1.58
N ILE A 3 -26.60 10.62 -0.34
CA ILE A 3 -25.81 10.87 0.86
C ILE A 3 -25.37 9.50 1.40
N TYR A 4 -24.07 9.27 1.47
CA TYR A 4 -23.50 8.02 1.98
C TYR A 4 -23.20 8.17 3.48
N LEU A 5 -23.99 7.49 4.31
CA LEU A 5 -23.94 7.58 5.77
C LEU A 5 -23.41 6.31 6.45
N ASP A 6 -22.66 5.47 5.71
CA ASP A 6 -22.19 4.17 6.19
C ASP A 6 -20.65 4.02 6.14
N TYR A 7 -19.94 5.04 6.64
CA TYR A 7 -18.47 5.02 6.72
C TYR A 7 -17.91 3.96 7.70
N ALA A 8 -18.77 3.37 8.54
CA ALA A 8 -18.40 2.27 9.42
C ALA A 8 -18.28 0.93 8.66
N ALA A 9 -19.08 0.71 7.60
CA ALA A 9 -18.97 -0.49 6.77
C ALA A 9 -17.80 -0.42 5.78
N THR A 10 -17.64 0.71 5.09
CA THR A 10 -16.50 0.98 4.20
C THR A 10 -16.41 2.47 3.90
N SER A 11 -15.31 2.92 3.30
CA SER A 11 -15.13 4.31 2.90
C SER A 11 -14.61 4.43 1.47
N PRO A 12 -14.99 5.49 0.73
CA PRO A 12 -14.42 5.76 -0.58
C PRO A 12 -12.90 5.98 -0.46
N LEU A 13 -12.13 5.38 -1.37
CA LEU A 13 -10.70 5.65 -1.47
C LEU A 13 -10.45 7.14 -1.73
N ARG A 14 -9.48 7.70 -1.00
CA ARG A 14 -8.98 9.05 -1.26
C ARG A 14 -8.35 9.12 -2.67
N PRO A 15 -8.48 10.25 -3.40
CA PRO A 15 -7.96 10.37 -4.77
C PRO A 15 -6.48 10.01 -4.91
N GLU A 16 -5.65 10.42 -3.96
CA GLU A 16 -4.22 10.14 -3.91
C GLU A 16 -3.91 8.63 -3.83
N VAL A 17 -4.71 7.86 -3.08
CA VAL A 17 -4.57 6.41 -2.98
C VAL A 17 -4.92 5.76 -4.32
N LYS A 18 -5.97 6.22 -4.99
CA LYS A 18 -6.35 5.72 -6.33
C LYS A 18 -5.24 5.95 -7.35
N GLN A 19 -4.65 7.14 -7.35
CA GLN A 19 -3.55 7.49 -8.25
C GLN A 19 -2.31 6.63 -8.00
N LEU A 20 -1.93 6.45 -6.72
CA LEU A 20 -0.80 5.61 -6.36
C LEU A 20 -1.02 4.16 -6.83
N VAL A 21 -2.17 3.56 -6.53
CA VAL A 21 -2.48 2.19 -6.93
C VAL A 21 -2.42 2.01 -8.45
N HIS A 22 -3.01 2.95 -9.21
CA HIS A 22 -2.93 2.91 -10.68
C HIS A 22 -1.48 2.97 -11.16
N SER A 23 -0.70 3.91 -10.63
CA SER A 23 0.72 4.05 -11.00
C SER A 23 1.53 2.79 -10.70
N LEU A 24 1.23 2.09 -9.59
CA LEU A 24 1.90 0.84 -9.23
C LEU A 24 1.50 -0.31 -10.18
N MET A 25 0.23 -0.36 -10.61
CA MET A 25 -0.25 -1.33 -11.59
C MET A 25 0.43 -1.14 -12.96
N GLU A 26 0.63 0.10 -13.41
CA GLU A 26 1.27 0.41 -14.69
C GLU A 26 2.79 0.16 -14.69
N ARG A 27 3.44 0.21 -13.52
CA ARG A 27 4.90 0.05 -13.38
C ARG A 27 5.43 -1.34 -13.71
N GLY A 28 4.56 -2.34 -13.89
CA GLY A 28 4.98 -3.71 -14.22
C GLY A 28 5.84 -4.35 -13.13
N LEU A 29 5.46 -4.12 -11.86
CA LEU A 29 6.14 -4.69 -10.71
C LEU A 29 6.08 -6.24 -10.74
N GLY A 30 7.15 -6.88 -10.28
CA GLY A 30 7.25 -8.33 -10.22
C GLY A 30 6.76 -8.88 -8.88
N ASN A 31 6.94 -10.18 -8.68
CA ASN A 31 6.70 -10.79 -7.39
C ASN A 31 7.78 -10.34 -6.38
N PRO A 32 7.44 -9.73 -5.22
CA PRO A 32 8.41 -9.26 -4.24
C PRO A 32 9.33 -10.34 -3.64
N SER A 33 8.98 -11.63 -3.76
CA SER A 33 9.86 -12.74 -3.37
C SER A 33 10.92 -13.08 -4.42
N SER A 34 10.82 -12.53 -5.63
CA SER A 34 11.74 -12.83 -6.72
C SER A 34 13.00 -11.98 -6.65
N LEU A 35 14.14 -12.60 -6.95
CA LEU A 35 15.45 -11.96 -6.86
C LEU A 35 15.78 -11.06 -8.06
N HIS A 36 15.04 -11.13 -9.17
CA HIS A 36 15.28 -10.30 -10.36
C HIS A 36 14.83 -8.84 -10.14
N ARG A 37 15.19 -7.95 -11.08
CA ARG A 37 15.03 -6.49 -10.94
C ARG A 37 13.61 -6.07 -10.56
N GLN A 38 12.59 -6.58 -11.24
CA GLN A 38 11.19 -6.23 -10.99
C GLN A 38 10.69 -6.76 -9.64
N GLY A 39 11.18 -7.92 -9.18
CA GLY A 39 10.85 -8.45 -7.86
C GLY A 39 11.44 -7.60 -6.73
N ARG A 40 12.72 -7.21 -6.85
CA ARG A 40 13.36 -6.27 -5.90
C ARG A 40 12.65 -4.91 -5.87
N ALA A 41 12.20 -4.41 -7.03
CA ALA A 41 11.42 -3.17 -7.10
C ALA A 41 10.08 -3.28 -6.36
N ALA A 42 9.37 -4.41 -6.49
CA ALA A 42 8.15 -4.66 -5.75
C ALA A 42 8.40 -4.76 -4.23
N ARG A 43 9.49 -5.45 -3.84
CA ARG A 43 9.89 -5.55 -2.44
C ARG A 43 10.15 -4.18 -1.82
N MET A 44 10.87 -3.29 -2.51
CA MET A 44 11.14 -1.93 -2.00
C MET A 44 9.84 -1.15 -1.74
N VAL A 45 8.83 -1.27 -2.60
CA VAL A 45 7.53 -0.62 -2.38
C VAL A 45 6.85 -1.14 -1.12
N LEU A 46 6.90 -2.46 -0.88
CA LEU A 46 6.31 -3.05 0.33
C LEU A 46 7.06 -2.67 1.61
N GLU A 47 8.39 -2.63 1.59
CA GLU A 47 9.17 -2.22 2.78
C GLU A 47 8.96 -0.74 3.09
N GLN A 48 8.89 0.14 2.09
CA GLN A 48 8.54 1.54 2.32
C GLN A 48 7.15 1.68 2.94
N ALA A 49 6.16 0.95 2.44
CA ALA A 49 4.82 0.96 3.04
C ALA A 49 4.83 0.46 4.49
N ARG A 50 5.71 -0.50 4.83
CA ARG A 50 5.88 -1.02 6.19
C ARG A 50 6.46 0.05 7.12
N GLU A 51 7.49 0.76 6.67
CA GLU A 51 8.10 1.88 7.38
C GLU A 51 7.08 3.00 7.62
N ASP A 52 6.30 3.37 6.59
CA ASP A 52 5.28 4.40 6.68
C ASP A 52 4.19 4.04 7.71
N CYS A 53 3.72 2.78 7.70
CA CYS A 53 2.76 2.28 8.68
C CYS A 53 3.34 2.27 10.10
N ALA A 54 4.58 1.81 10.28
CA ALA A 54 5.24 1.79 11.58
C ALA A 54 5.36 3.20 12.16
N ALA A 55 5.79 4.16 11.35
CA ALA A 55 5.90 5.56 11.75
C ALA A 55 4.54 6.18 12.12
N ALA A 56 3.50 5.91 11.33
CA ALA A 56 2.15 6.40 11.61
C ALA A 56 1.54 5.83 12.91
N LEU A 57 1.92 4.61 13.28
CA LEU A 57 1.44 3.91 14.46
C LEU A 57 2.36 4.08 15.68
N GLY A 58 3.56 4.63 15.52
CA GLY A 58 4.58 4.68 16.57
C GLY A 58 5.13 3.30 16.95
N ALA A 59 5.11 2.36 16.00
CA ALA A 59 5.59 0.99 16.17
C ALA A 59 6.99 0.80 15.56
N GLN A 60 7.64 -0.33 15.84
CA GLN A 60 8.80 -0.79 15.10
C GLN A 60 8.37 -1.43 13.77
N VAL A 61 9.26 -1.39 12.77
CA VAL A 61 8.97 -1.90 11.43
C VAL A 61 8.65 -3.40 11.45
N GLU A 62 9.32 -4.14 12.33
CA GLU A 62 9.16 -5.59 12.51
C GLU A 62 7.81 -5.98 13.11
N GLU A 63 7.11 -5.04 13.76
CA GLU A 63 5.79 -5.27 14.34
C GLU A 63 4.65 -5.18 13.31
N ILE A 64 4.93 -4.64 12.11
CA ILE A 64 3.94 -4.47 11.07
C ILE A 64 3.80 -5.76 10.25
N VAL A 65 2.59 -6.33 10.21
CA VAL A 65 2.24 -7.48 9.36
C VAL A 65 1.06 -7.10 8.47
N PHE A 66 1.20 -7.28 7.15
CA PHE A 66 0.10 -7.09 6.19
C PHE A 66 -0.71 -8.40 6.04
N THR A 67 -2.04 -8.31 6.05
CA THR A 67 -2.99 -9.45 5.99
C THR A 67 -4.05 -9.24 4.94
#